data_AF-A0A353E3G9-F1
#
_entry.id   AF-A0A353E3G9-F1
#
_cell.length_a   1.000
_cell.length_b   1.000
_cell.length_c   1.000
_cell.angle_alpha   90.00
_cell.angle_beta   90.00
_cell.angle_gamma   90.00
#
_symmetry.space_group_name_H-M   'P 1'
#
loop_
_entity.id
_entity.type
_entity.pdbx_description
1 polymer ?
#
loop_
_entity_poly.entity_id
_entity_poly.type
_entity_poly.pdbx_seq_one_letter_code
_entity_poly.pdbx_strand_id
1 'polypeptide(L)'
;PFHKGGGETTNETALAFNHTFEVTFTVVSNTSDGTGIYTPNLITINPSWGGTWGYNQGATMEVANEGGKYVIKNNQFDIKYESADHVDGSIMTFVEIADLYGFFPGTHSTLDELYLDGKAVSYDKSKVIDANENPKYRLELWNCYGATKNAGCAFGTPEGDVMKGLAFSKSIETKFTVHSLFAEPQW
;
A
#
# COMPACT_ATOMS: atom_id res chain seq x y z
N PRO A 1 -4.73 -33.58 21.15
CA PRO A 1 -5.97 -33.22 20.42
C PRO A 1 -6.65 -32.03 21.10
N PHE A 2 -6.92 -30.94 20.36
CA PHE A 2 -7.52 -29.72 20.92
C PHE A 2 -9.00 -29.93 21.26
N HIS A 3 -9.44 -29.47 22.44
CA HIS A 3 -10.83 -29.55 22.89
C HIS A 3 -11.67 -28.39 22.33
N LYS A 4 -12.91 -28.70 21.92
CA LYS A 4 -13.86 -27.76 21.29
C LYS A 4 -14.34 -26.62 22.22
N GLY A 5 -13.99 -26.65 23.51
CA GLY A 5 -14.53 -25.76 24.53
C GLY A 5 -13.66 -24.56 24.95
N GLY A 6 -12.32 -24.68 24.85
CA GLY A 6 -11.38 -23.68 25.37
C GLY A 6 -11.46 -23.45 26.89
N GLY A 7 -10.35 -23.65 27.60
CA GLY A 7 -10.21 -23.30 29.02
C GLY A 7 -9.44 -24.35 29.82
N GLU A 8 -8.48 -23.89 30.62
CA GLU A 8 -7.66 -24.72 31.50
C GLU A 8 -8.56 -25.57 32.42
N THR A 9 -8.42 -26.89 32.32
CA THR A 9 -8.80 -27.79 33.42
C THR A 9 -7.56 -28.10 34.24
N THR A 10 -7.72 -28.35 35.54
CA THR A 10 -6.62 -28.64 36.49
C THR A 10 -5.75 -29.86 36.15
N ASN A 11 -6.07 -30.57 35.07
CA ASN A 11 -5.37 -31.76 34.57
C ASN A 11 -4.84 -31.60 33.15
N GLU A 12 -4.98 -30.43 32.52
CA GLU A 12 -4.30 -30.18 31.26
C GLU A 12 -2.83 -29.92 31.54
N THR A 13 -1.96 -30.70 30.92
CA THR A 13 -0.53 -30.37 30.90
C THR A 13 -0.43 -29.04 30.20
N ALA A 14 -0.10 -27.97 30.96
CA ALA A 14 0.32 -26.72 30.36
C ALA A 14 1.35 -27.07 29.28
N LEU A 15 1.19 -26.50 28.09
CA LEU A 15 2.15 -26.65 27.01
C LEU A 15 3.50 -26.08 27.50
N ALA A 16 4.28 -26.94 28.15
CA ALA A 16 5.55 -26.60 28.76
C ALA A 16 6.64 -26.88 27.73
N PHE A 17 7.06 -25.84 27.04
CA PHE A 17 8.18 -25.91 26.11
C PHE A 17 9.46 -25.53 26.85
N ASN A 18 10.45 -26.42 26.84
CA ASN A 18 11.82 -26.12 27.30
C ASN A 18 12.70 -25.55 26.16
N HIS A 19 12.11 -25.36 24.98
CA HIS A 19 12.71 -24.84 23.74
C HIS A 19 11.68 -24.00 22.96
N THR A 20 12.08 -23.46 21.80
CA THR A 20 11.20 -22.72 20.89
C THR A 20 10.08 -23.59 20.35
N PHE A 21 8.83 -23.12 20.48
CA PHE A 21 7.67 -23.67 19.80
C PHE A 21 7.33 -22.79 18.61
N GLU A 22 7.47 -23.33 17.40
CA GLU A 22 7.11 -22.66 16.16
C GLU A 22 5.86 -23.31 15.57
N VAL A 23 4.82 -22.51 15.33
CA VAL A 23 3.62 -22.95 14.58
C VAL A 23 3.66 -22.30 13.21
N THR A 24 3.71 -23.12 12.16
CA THR A 24 3.54 -22.64 10.78
C THR A 24 2.12 -22.99 10.32
N PHE A 25 1.31 -21.96 10.08
CA PHE A 25 0.03 -22.12 9.38
C PHE A 25 0.26 -21.86 7.90
N THR A 26 -0.11 -22.81 7.04
CA THR A 26 -0.09 -22.61 5.59
C THR A 26 -1.53 -22.49 5.10
N VAL A 27 -1.91 -21.31 4.62
CA VAL A 27 -3.21 -21.06 4.01
C VAL A 27 -3.05 -21.25 2.50
N VAL A 28 -3.65 -22.31 1.97
CA VAL A 28 -3.65 -22.62 0.54
C VAL A 28 -5.06 -22.38 0.01
N SER A 29 -5.19 -21.47 -0.95
CA SER A 29 -6.43 -21.29 -1.71
C SER A 29 -6.49 -22.33 -2.83
N ASN A 30 -7.65 -22.97 -3.01
CA ASN A 30 -7.85 -24.00 -4.04
C ASN A 30 -8.23 -23.40 -5.42
N THR A 31 -8.33 -22.07 -5.54
CA THR A 31 -8.76 -21.39 -6.78
C THR A 31 -7.77 -20.33 -7.26
N SER A 32 -7.27 -19.48 -6.36
CA SER A 32 -6.16 -18.56 -6.57
C SER A 32 -5.65 -18.11 -5.20
N ASP A 33 -4.35 -18.17 -4.98
CA ASP A 33 -3.70 -17.88 -3.70
C ASP A 33 -3.04 -16.50 -3.67
N GLY A 34 -3.28 -15.67 -4.69
CA GLY A 34 -2.70 -14.33 -4.78
C GLY A 34 -1.22 -14.32 -5.18
N THR A 35 -0.62 -15.46 -5.51
CA THR A 35 0.71 -15.46 -6.13
C THR A 35 0.64 -14.92 -7.56
N GLY A 36 1.67 -14.20 -7.99
CA GLY A 36 1.74 -13.63 -9.33
C GLY A 36 2.51 -12.32 -9.41
N ILE A 37 2.47 -11.73 -10.61
CA ILE A 37 3.07 -10.42 -10.89
C ILE A 37 2.01 -9.34 -10.75
N TYR A 38 2.31 -8.37 -9.91
CA TYR A 38 1.53 -7.18 -9.65
C TYR A 38 2.22 -5.96 -10.26
N THR A 39 1.41 -4.97 -10.66
CA THR A 39 1.90 -3.73 -11.23
C THR A 39 1.46 -2.55 -10.38
N PRO A 40 2.38 -1.85 -9.70
CA PRO A 40 2.07 -0.60 -9.06
C PRO A 40 1.97 0.52 -10.09
N ASN A 41 0.85 1.22 -10.07
CA ASN A 41 0.56 2.31 -10.98
C ASN A 41 0.47 3.61 -10.20
N LEU A 42 1.26 4.61 -10.59
CA LEU A 42 1.02 5.99 -10.17
C LEU A 42 -0.21 6.52 -10.91
N ILE A 43 -1.17 6.99 -10.12
CA ILE A 43 -2.28 7.82 -10.55
C ILE A 43 -1.96 9.23 -10.09
N THR A 44 -1.99 10.20 -10.99
CA THR A 44 -1.99 11.62 -10.63
C THR A 44 -2.84 12.39 -11.63
N ILE A 45 -3.89 13.05 -11.11
CA ILE A 45 -4.93 13.69 -11.90
C ILE A 45 -5.06 15.14 -11.45
N ASN A 46 -4.96 16.05 -12.41
CA ASN A 46 -5.12 17.48 -12.20
C ASN A 46 -6.62 17.89 -12.15
N PRO A 47 -6.95 19.13 -11.76
CA PRO A 47 -8.34 19.59 -11.65
C PRO A 47 -9.14 19.61 -12.96
N SER A 48 -8.44 19.57 -14.10
CA SER A 48 -9.04 19.49 -15.44
C SER A 48 -9.21 18.04 -15.92
N TRP A 49 -9.07 17.05 -15.03
CA TRP A 49 -9.11 15.61 -15.33
C TRP A 49 -8.01 15.12 -16.28
N GLY A 50 -6.96 15.91 -16.46
CA GLY A 50 -5.74 15.51 -17.16
C GLY A 50 -4.76 14.80 -16.22
N GLY A 51 -3.78 14.09 -16.79
CA GLY A 51 -2.76 13.36 -16.04
C GLY A 51 -2.73 11.87 -16.42
N THR A 52 -2.32 11.03 -15.47
CA THR A 52 -2.19 9.58 -15.69
C THR A 52 -3.06 8.79 -14.73
N TRP A 53 -3.69 7.74 -15.27
CA TRP A 53 -4.49 6.75 -14.55
C TRP A 53 -3.76 5.41 -14.36
N GLY A 54 -2.48 5.34 -14.73
CA GLY A 54 -1.81 4.05 -14.90
C GLY A 54 -0.36 4.15 -15.34
N TYR A 55 0.45 5.04 -14.76
CA TYR A 55 1.87 5.13 -15.12
C TYR A 55 2.73 4.35 -14.13
N ASN A 56 3.52 3.40 -14.61
CA ASN A 56 4.36 2.55 -13.76
C ASN A 56 5.84 2.48 -14.17
N GLN A 57 6.23 3.06 -15.31
CA GLN A 57 7.60 2.98 -15.84
C GLN A 57 8.12 1.53 -15.99
N GLY A 58 7.22 0.57 -16.24
CA GLY A 58 7.57 -0.86 -16.32
C GLY A 58 7.84 -1.53 -14.97
N ALA A 59 7.57 -0.86 -13.85
CA ALA A 59 7.68 -1.45 -12.52
C ALA A 59 6.74 -2.63 -12.33
N THR A 60 7.25 -3.68 -11.68
CA THR A 60 6.52 -4.90 -11.34
C THR A 60 6.99 -5.46 -10.00
N MET A 61 6.10 -6.12 -9.28
CA MET A 61 6.36 -6.83 -8.04
C MET A 61 5.84 -8.26 -8.14
N GLU A 62 6.58 -9.21 -7.60
CA GLU A 62 6.13 -10.60 -7.53
C GLU A 62 5.72 -10.93 -6.10
N VAL A 63 4.54 -11.51 -5.95
CA VAL A 63 4.17 -12.25 -4.75
C VAL A 63 4.36 -13.73 -5.06
N ALA A 64 5.25 -14.38 -4.33
CA ALA A 64 5.52 -15.81 -4.48
C ALA A 64 5.19 -16.56 -3.19
N ASN A 65 4.86 -17.84 -3.33
CA ASN A 65 4.71 -18.77 -2.22
C ASN A 65 5.92 -19.71 -2.19
N GLU A 66 6.81 -19.50 -1.23
CA GLU A 66 8.04 -20.27 -1.08
C GLU A 66 7.94 -21.14 0.18
N GLY A 67 7.54 -22.39 -0.01
CA GLY A 67 7.42 -23.35 1.09
C GLY A 67 6.30 -23.03 2.08
N GLY A 68 5.17 -22.49 1.60
CA GLY A 68 4.01 -22.14 2.41
C GLY A 68 4.10 -20.75 3.05
N LYS A 69 5.11 -19.96 2.70
CA LYS A 69 5.30 -18.56 3.14
C LYS A 69 5.21 -17.63 1.93
N TYR A 70 4.37 -16.60 2.02
CA TYR A 70 4.34 -15.55 1.01
C TYR A 70 5.55 -14.64 1.16
N VAL A 71 6.18 -14.34 0.04
CA VAL A 71 7.32 -13.40 -0.05
C VAL A 71 7.04 -12.37 -1.14
N ILE A 72 7.47 -11.14 -0.89
CA ILE A 72 7.40 -10.04 -1.85
C ILE A 72 8.78 -9.88 -2.48
N LYS A 73 8.88 -9.95 -3.80
CA LYS A 73 10.10 -9.65 -4.56
C LYS A 73 9.91 -8.34 -5.31
N ASN A 74 10.97 -7.53 -5.38
CA ASN A 74 10.97 -6.19 -5.98
C ASN A 74 9.92 -5.27 -5.33
N ASN A 75 10.05 -5.07 -4.02
CA ASN A 75 9.08 -4.35 -3.20
C ASN A 75 9.37 -2.85 -3.02
N GLN A 76 10.47 -2.36 -3.58
CA GLN A 76 10.86 -0.95 -3.56
C GLN A 76 10.75 -0.36 -4.96
N PHE A 77 10.22 0.86 -5.04
CA PHE A 77 9.92 1.48 -6.32
C PHE A 77 10.38 2.93 -6.35
N ASP A 78 10.72 3.37 -7.56
CA ASP A 78 11.06 4.74 -7.90
C ASP A 78 10.39 5.04 -9.26
N ILE A 79 9.22 5.69 -9.20
CA ILE A 79 8.40 5.97 -10.38
C ILE A 79 8.44 7.47 -10.64
N LYS A 80 9.00 7.87 -11.79
CA LYS A 80 9.04 9.26 -12.24
C LYS A 80 8.13 9.49 -13.44
N TYR A 81 7.13 10.33 -13.26
CA TYR A 81 6.21 10.75 -14.31
C TYR A 81 6.49 12.19 -14.72
N GLU A 82 6.70 12.43 -16.01
CA GLU A 82 6.93 13.77 -16.57
C GLU A 82 5.62 14.36 -17.11
N SER A 83 5.25 15.54 -16.63
CA SER A 83 4.07 16.29 -17.09
C SER A 83 4.18 17.76 -16.65
N ALA A 84 3.62 18.66 -17.47
CA ALA A 84 3.51 20.07 -17.17
C ALA A 84 2.09 20.49 -16.73
N ASP A 85 1.14 19.56 -16.68
CA ASP A 85 -0.29 19.89 -16.55
C ASP A 85 -0.77 19.96 -15.09
N HIS A 86 0.15 19.89 -14.11
CA HIS A 86 -0.16 19.82 -12.68
C HIS A 86 0.24 21.09 -11.93
N VAL A 87 0.44 22.21 -12.64
CA VAL A 87 0.82 23.50 -12.03
C VAL A 87 -0.19 24.00 -11.00
N ASP A 88 -1.45 23.60 -11.16
CA ASP A 88 -2.53 23.93 -10.24
C ASP A 88 -2.70 22.92 -9.09
N GLY A 89 -1.88 21.87 -9.00
CA GLY A 89 -2.04 20.78 -8.04
C GLY A 89 -2.72 19.55 -8.62
N SER A 90 -3.11 18.63 -7.74
CA SER A 90 -3.84 17.41 -8.09
C SER A 90 -5.15 17.27 -7.31
N ILE A 91 -6.14 16.62 -7.89
CA ILE A 91 -7.37 16.18 -7.20
C ILE A 91 -7.25 14.74 -6.70
N MET A 92 -6.39 13.96 -7.34
CA MET A 92 -6.05 12.59 -6.96
C MET A 92 -4.57 12.34 -7.23
N THR A 93 -3.85 11.85 -6.24
CA THR A 93 -2.50 11.30 -6.35
C THR A 93 -2.37 10.10 -5.41
N PHE A 94 -2.11 8.92 -5.97
CA PHE A 94 -1.91 7.70 -5.20
C PHE A 94 -1.20 6.64 -6.05
N VAL A 95 -0.62 5.64 -5.40
CA VAL A 95 -0.19 4.42 -6.09
C VAL A 95 -1.29 3.38 -5.94
N GLU A 96 -1.69 2.74 -7.04
CA GLU A 96 -2.66 1.63 -7.04
C GLU A 96 -1.99 0.33 -7.47
N ILE A 97 -2.26 -0.75 -6.75
CA ILE A 97 -1.92 -2.12 -7.13
C ILE A 97 -3.23 -2.90 -7.26
N ALA A 98 -3.59 -3.24 -8.51
CA ALA A 98 -4.82 -3.97 -8.80
C ALA A 98 -4.82 -5.36 -8.15
N ASP A 99 -6.00 -5.80 -7.70
CA ASP A 99 -6.30 -7.10 -7.10
C ASP A 99 -5.55 -7.49 -5.82
N LEU A 100 -4.49 -6.76 -5.44
CA LEU A 100 -3.66 -7.08 -4.29
C LEU A 100 -4.45 -7.08 -2.99
N TYR A 101 -5.34 -6.11 -2.78
CA TYR A 101 -6.17 -6.05 -1.57
C TYR A 101 -7.19 -7.19 -1.50
N GLY A 102 -7.67 -7.67 -2.66
CA GLY A 102 -8.59 -8.81 -2.73
C GLY A 102 -7.99 -10.10 -2.16
N PHE A 103 -6.68 -10.29 -2.29
CA PHE A 103 -5.95 -11.45 -1.74
C PHE A 103 -5.28 -11.14 -0.39
N PHE A 104 -4.75 -9.93 -0.24
CA PHE A 104 -3.90 -9.52 0.87
C PHE A 104 -4.44 -8.24 1.53
N PRO A 105 -5.56 -8.33 2.26
CA PRO A 105 -6.21 -7.17 2.86
C PRO A 105 -5.40 -6.53 4.00
N GLY A 106 -4.32 -7.18 4.44
CA GLY A 106 -3.39 -6.63 5.42
C GLY A 106 -2.16 -5.96 4.80
N THR A 107 -2.19 -5.68 3.49
CA THR A 107 -1.05 -5.04 2.81
C THR A 107 -0.75 -3.68 3.43
N HIS A 108 0.54 -3.41 3.65
CA HIS A 108 1.03 -2.12 4.14
C HIS A 108 2.22 -1.63 3.30
N SER A 109 2.21 -0.35 2.95
CA SER A 109 3.33 0.33 2.29
C SER A 109 3.62 1.68 2.93
N THR A 110 4.82 2.20 2.68
CA THR A 110 5.20 3.57 3.03
C THR A 110 5.56 4.37 1.81
N LEU A 111 5.18 5.65 1.79
CA LEU A 111 5.84 6.64 0.93
C LEU A 111 7.18 6.98 1.58
N ASP A 112 8.27 6.70 0.88
CA ASP A 112 9.63 6.87 1.39
C ASP A 112 10.15 8.27 1.11
N GLU A 113 10.02 8.71 -0.15
CA GLU A 113 10.38 10.05 -0.63
C GLU A 113 9.41 10.49 -1.73
N LEU A 114 9.16 11.80 -1.83
CA LEU A 114 8.44 12.42 -2.93
C LEU A 114 9.26 13.59 -3.47
N TYR A 115 9.42 13.66 -4.79
CA TYR A 115 9.99 14.82 -5.45
C TYR A 115 8.99 15.45 -6.41
N LEU A 116 8.91 16.78 -6.38
CA LEU A 116 8.18 17.59 -7.35
C LEU A 116 9.20 18.47 -8.07
N ASP A 117 9.23 18.39 -9.39
CA ASP A 117 10.21 19.08 -10.24
C ASP A 117 11.67 18.85 -9.83
N GLY A 118 11.97 17.63 -9.36
CA GLY A 118 13.30 17.21 -8.90
C GLY A 118 13.68 17.71 -7.51
N LYS A 119 12.73 18.29 -6.75
CA LYS A 119 12.96 18.76 -5.38
C LYS A 119 12.21 17.90 -4.39
N ALA A 120 12.92 17.43 -3.35
CA ALA A 120 12.31 16.67 -2.27
C ALA A 120 11.23 17.49 -1.56
N VAL A 121 10.10 16.84 -1.28
CA VAL A 121 8.95 17.43 -0.59
C VAL A 121 8.90 16.91 0.84
N SER A 122 8.72 17.82 1.79
CA SER A 122 8.41 17.46 3.18
C SER A 122 6.91 17.23 3.33
N TYR A 123 6.52 16.16 4.02
CA TYR A 123 5.13 15.80 4.24
C TYR A 123 4.91 15.12 5.58
N ASP A 124 3.67 15.12 6.05
CA ASP A 124 3.27 14.37 7.24
C ASP A 124 3.06 12.90 6.89
N LYS A 125 4.07 12.06 7.20
CA LYS A 125 4.06 10.62 6.90
C LYS A 125 2.84 9.90 7.50
N SER A 126 2.31 10.38 8.62
CA SER A 126 1.16 9.74 9.28
C SER A 126 -0.17 9.90 8.54
N LYS A 127 -0.20 10.77 7.51
CA LYS A 127 -1.38 11.05 6.69
C LYS A 127 -1.30 10.45 5.29
N VAL A 128 -0.23 9.71 5.00
CA VAL A 128 -0.20 8.79 3.86
C VAL A 128 -0.76 7.47 4.35
N ILE A 129 -1.80 6.96 3.69
CA ILE A 129 -2.60 5.86 4.22
C ILE A 129 -2.76 4.73 3.21
N ASP A 130 -2.87 3.51 3.72
CA ASP A 130 -3.31 2.35 2.95
C ASP A 130 -4.83 2.46 2.73
N ALA A 131 -5.24 2.90 1.54
CA ALA A 131 -6.63 2.92 1.12
C ALA A 131 -7.00 1.60 0.44
N ASN A 132 -7.79 0.83 1.17
CA ASN A 132 -8.06 -0.57 0.96
C ASN A 132 -9.40 -0.76 0.22
N GLU A 133 -9.44 -0.40 -1.06
CA GLU A 133 -10.65 -0.44 -1.90
C GLU A 133 -10.77 -1.75 -2.69
N ASN A 134 -11.39 -2.78 -2.11
CA ASN A 134 -11.55 -4.09 -2.76
C ASN A 134 -12.03 -4.00 -4.23
N PRO A 135 -11.24 -4.54 -5.20
CA PRO A 135 -10.09 -5.44 -5.02
C PRO A 135 -8.70 -4.77 -5.02
N LYS A 136 -8.64 -3.45 -5.13
CA LYS A 136 -7.42 -2.65 -5.29
C LYS A 136 -6.81 -2.27 -3.94
N TYR A 137 -5.49 -2.38 -3.86
CA TYR A 137 -4.73 -1.72 -2.82
C TYR A 137 -4.30 -0.33 -3.31
N ARG A 138 -4.35 0.69 -2.45
CA ARG A 138 -3.81 2.01 -2.75
C ARG A 138 -2.93 2.54 -1.62
N LEU A 139 -1.76 3.07 -1.97
CA LEU A 139 -1.01 3.97 -1.10
C LEU A 139 -1.47 5.40 -1.43
N GLU A 140 -2.36 5.93 -0.61
CA GLU A 140 -3.07 7.19 -0.89
C GLU A 140 -2.33 8.41 -0.31
N LEU A 141 -1.94 9.33 -1.19
CA LEU A 141 -1.31 10.61 -0.82
C LEU A 141 -2.38 11.72 -0.74
N TRP A 142 -3.22 11.80 -1.77
CA TRP A 142 -4.40 12.65 -1.82
C TRP A 142 -5.46 12.06 -2.73
N ASN A 143 -6.72 12.10 -2.33
CA ASN A 143 -7.85 11.73 -3.16
C ASN A 143 -9.07 12.46 -2.64
N CYS A 144 -9.59 13.42 -3.42
CA CYS A 144 -10.77 14.19 -3.01
C CYS A 144 -12.05 13.35 -2.88
N TYR A 145 -12.06 12.13 -3.39
CA TYR A 145 -13.14 11.15 -3.27
C TYR A 145 -12.78 9.96 -2.36
N GLY A 146 -11.57 9.93 -1.82
CA GLY A 146 -11.00 8.80 -1.09
C GLY A 146 -10.91 9.00 0.42
N ALA A 147 -10.11 8.16 1.06
CA ALA A 147 -9.97 8.14 2.51
C ALA A 147 -9.24 9.39 3.04
N THR A 148 -8.28 9.93 2.29
CA THR A 148 -7.51 11.14 2.63
C THR A 148 -8.36 12.41 2.62
N LYS A 149 -9.49 12.46 1.89
CA LYS A 149 -10.45 13.58 1.99
C LYS A 149 -10.95 13.78 3.42
N ASN A 150 -11.20 12.67 4.14
CA ASN A 150 -11.73 12.69 5.50
C ASN A 150 -10.62 12.68 6.55
N ALA A 151 -9.53 11.95 6.33
CA ALA A 151 -8.40 11.86 7.25
C ALA A 151 -7.49 13.11 7.23
N GLY A 152 -7.57 13.93 6.18
CA GLY A 152 -6.64 15.01 5.90
C GLY A 152 -5.49 14.56 5.01
N CYS A 153 -4.76 15.51 4.45
CA CYS A 153 -3.67 15.25 3.50
C CYS A 153 -2.30 15.47 4.13
N ALA A 154 -1.33 14.64 3.74
CA ALA A 154 0.07 14.76 4.11
C ALA A 154 0.74 16.04 3.57
N PHE A 155 0.16 16.66 2.53
CA PHE A 155 0.75 17.75 1.76
C PHE A 155 0.08 19.11 2.00
N GLY A 156 -0.73 19.24 3.06
CA GLY A 156 -1.36 20.49 3.47
C GLY A 156 -2.89 20.44 3.48
N THR A 157 -3.52 21.61 3.31
CA THR A 157 -4.98 21.76 3.27
C THR A 157 -5.43 21.94 1.81
N PRO A 158 -6.42 21.17 1.32
CA PRO A 158 -6.91 21.33 -0.04
C PRO A 158 -7.65 22.66 -0.23
N GLU A 159 -7.55 23.21 -1.43
CA GLU A 159 -8.41 24.30 -1.92
C GLU A 159 -9.58 23.67 -2.71
N GLY A 160 -10.72 23.51 -2.04
CA GLY A 160 -11.82 22.68 -2.55
C GLY A 160 -11.40 21.20 -2.63
N ASP A 161 -11.26 20.68 -3.83
CA ASP A 161 -10.79 19.31 -4.09
C ASP A 161 -9.31 19.25 -4.47
N VAL A 162 -8.68 20.40 -4.69
CA VAL A 162 -7.33 20.50 -5.24
C VAL A 162 -6.28 20.58 -4.14
N MET A 163 -5.30 19.69 -4.17
CA MET A 163 -4.13 19.74 -3.29
C MET A 163 -2.99 20.50 -3.95
N LYS A 164 -2.84 21.79 -3.59
CA LYS A 164 -1.76 22.65 -4.09
C LYS A 164 -0.36 22.17 -3.69
N GLY A 165 -0.24 21.46 -2.56
CA GLY A 165 1.03 20.86 -2.12
C GLY A 165 1.56 19.75 -3.03
N LEU A 166 0.76 19.28 -3.98
CA LEU A 166 1.13 18.29 -5.00
C LEU A 166 1.27 18.91 -6.40
N ALA A 167 1.39 20.23 -6.49
CA ALA A 167 1.59 20.92 -7.76
C ALA A 167 3.01 20.71 -8.31
N PHE A 168 3.12 20.48 -9.62
CA PHE A 168 4.39 20.36 -10.32
C PHE A 168 4.27 20.79 -11.79
N SER A 169 5.39 21.17 -12.40
CA SER A 169 5.43 21.75 -13.75
C SER A 169 6.27 20.95 -14.75
N LYS A 170 6.99 19.93 -14.28
CA LYS A 170 7.89 19.08 -15.07
C LYS A 170 7.73 17.61 -14.70
N SER A 171 7.74 17.28 -13.41
CA SER A 171 7.67 15.89 -12.98
C SER A 171 7.23 15.69 -11.55
N ILE A 172 6.64 14.53 -11.28
CA ILE A 172 6.51 13.94 -9.96
C ILE A 172 7.31 12.64 -9.91
N GLU A 173 8.05 12.42 -8.84
CA GLU A 173 8.81 11.20 -8.57
C GLU A 173 8.39 10.66 -7.22
N THR A 174 7.84 9.45 -7.22
CA THR A 174 7.28 8.80 -6.04
C THR A 174 8.12 7.58 -5.71
N LYS A 175 8.77 7.59 -4.55
CA LYS A 175 9.51 6.44 -4.02
C LYS A 175 8.76 5.82 -2.86
N PHE A 176 8.51 4.53 -2.93
CA PHE A 176 7.71 3.83 -1.92
C PHE A 176 8.14 2.37 -1.80
N THR A 177 7.82 1.78 -0.65
CA THR A 177 8.14 0.39 -0.32
C THR A 177 6.89 -0.32 0.17
N VAL A 178 6.60 -1.50 -0.40
CA VAL A 178 5.59 -2.44 0.10
C VAL A 178 6.25 -3.34 1.15
N HIS A 179 5.81 -3.28 2.40
CA HIS A 179 6.47 -3.95 3.52
C HIS A 179 5.88 -5.32 3.83
N SER A 180 4.56 -5.42 3.84
CA SER A 180 3.86 -6.63 4.25
C SER A 180 2.61 -6.85 3.41
N LEU A 181 2.18 -8.12 3.32
CA LEU A 181 0.90 -8.55 2.74
C LEU A 181 -0.16 -8.82 3.81
N PHE A 182 0.26 -8.93 5.07
CA PHE A 182 -0.57 -9.27 6.21
C PHE A 182 -0.39 -8.22 7.30
N ALA A 183 -1.46 -8.00 8.06
CA ALA A 183 -1.44 -7.09 9.19
C ALA A 183 -0.45 -7.61 10.24
N GLU A 184 0.29 -6.69 10.87
CA GLU A 184 1.16 -7.05 11.98
C GLU A 184 0.33 -7.55 13.17
N PRO A 185 0.68 -8.70 13.77
CA PRO A 185 -0.01 -9.19 14.96
C PRO A 185 0.04 -8.14 16.08
N GLN A 186 -1.11 -7.84 16.67
CA GLN A 186 -1.19 -7.02 17.87
C GLN A 186 -1.11 -7.95 19.08
N TRP A 187 -0.13 -7.76 19.95
CA TRP A 187 0.08 -8.52 21.20
C TRP A 187 -0.17 -7.65 22.43
#